data_AF-A0A7S2KD66-F1
#
_entry.id   AF-A0A7S2KD66-F1
#
_cell.length_a   1.000
_cell.length_b   1.000
_cell.length_c   1.000
_cell.angle_alpha   90.00
_cell.angle_beta   90.00
_cell.angle_gamma   90.00
#
_symmetry.space_group_name_H-M   'P 1'
#
loop_
_entity.id
_entity.type
_entity.pdbx_description
1 polymer ?
#
loop_
_entity_poly.entity_id
_entity_poly.type
_entity_poly.pdbx_seq_one_letter_code
_entity_poly.pdbx_strand_id
1 'polypeptide(L)'
;MHDVQPIPLPRDHFAEMNRAKMIRESGVPGLDRKRKMNDLKVVMESQLGKQSSMTDRGMFLEHGTDALCFHVTWDDRSRLYGNIQYFRLIYHLADDTIEIARASNTTRDGTVTFPKLLKRSKLPKSGQAFDDSDCYSWKDLAIGQIINVFGRMMLIVKCDRFTRDHYESNGIHLREDMPLEVEDKKAEIKRVVPPYNGFGSEEDSLRSCTGSINPPPLKKDMSSNKKSGIVLRFNASLVVDDDADDSSSMRKFAINFFLEDDTITIHEPPVSCWFVLSISSQFYSILAQN
;
A
#
# COMPACT_ATOMS: atom_id res chain seq x y z
N MET A 1 -58.12 38.86 -73.79
CA MET A 1 -56.65 38.77 -73.87
C MET A 1 -56.28 37.40 -73.35
N HIS A 2 -55.86 36.47 -74.22
CA HIS A 2 -55.42 35.15 -73.79
C HIS A 2 -53.92 35.22 -73.50
N ASP A 3 -53.53 34.82 -72.30
CA ASP A 3 -52.13 34.73 -71.89
C ASP A 3 -51.41 33.72 -72.78
N VAL A 4 -50.58 34.25 -73.68
CA VAL A 4 -49.71 33.45 -74.53
C VAL A 4 -48.64 32.85 -73.63
N GLN A 5 -48.78 31.56 -73.31
CA GLN A 5 -47.77 30.84 -72.54
C GLN A 5 -46.47 30.79 -73.35
N PRO A 6 -45.35 31.28 -72.80
CA PRO A 6 -44.08 31.26 -73.52
C PRO A 6 -43.66 29.83 -73.80
N ILE A 7 -43.32 29.55 -75.06
CA ILE A 7 -42.84 28.25 -75.49
C ILE A 7 -41.48 28.01 -74.79
N PRO A 8 -41.29 26.87 -74.12
CA PRO A 8 -40.02 26.57 -73.46
C PRO A 8 -38.92 26.50 -74.51
N LEU A 9 -37.75 27.07 -74.17
CA LEU A 9 -36.59 27.02 -75.04
C LEU A 9 -36.21 25.55 -75.35
N PRO A 10 -35.79 25.26 -76.60
CA PRO A 10 -35.32 23.93 -76.97
C PRO A 10 -34.18 23.48 -76.07
N ARG A 11 -34.10 22.17 -75.80
CA ARG A 11 -32.99 21.61 -75.02
C ARG A 11 -31.67 21.83 -75.76
N ASP A 12 -30.83 22.68 -75.20
CA ASP A 12 -29.46 22.90 -75.68
C ASP A 12 -28.52 21.86 -75.07
N HIS A 13 -28.12 20.88 -75.89
CA HIS A 13 -27.13 19.86 -75.52
C HIS A 13 -25.80 20.46 -75.08
N PHE A 14 -25.40 21.62 -75.63
CA PHE A 14 -24.15 22.30 -75.26
C PHE A 14 -24.25 22.92 -73.87
N ALA A 15 -25.38 23.57 -73.55
CA ALA A 15 -25.66 24.08 -72.21
C ALA A 15 -25.79 22.94 -71.18
N GLU A 16 -26.35 21.79 -71.55
CA GLU A 16 -26.50 20.64 -70.63
C GLU A 16 -25.17 19.93 -70.35
N MET A 17 -24.32 19.76 -71.37
CA MET A 17 -22.95 19.27 -71.19
C MET A 17 -22.10 20.23 -70.34
N ASN A 18 -22.28 21.54 -70.53
CA ASN A 18 -21.54 22.54 -69.76
C ASN A 18 -22.19 22.90 -68.42
N ARG A 19 -23.43 22.45 -68.12
CA ARG A 19 -24.09 22.71 -66.83
C ARG A 19 -23.25 22.22 -65.66
N ALA A 20 -22.71 21.00 -65.74
CA ALA A 20 -21.84 20.44 -64.71
C ALA A 20 -20.55 21.27 -64.51
N LYS A 21 -20.03 21.85 -65.59
CA LYS A 21 -18.85 22.72 -65.58
C LYS A 21 -19.18 24.12 -65.01
N MET A 22 -20.29 24.71 -65.43
CA MET A 22 -20.79 26.02 -64.97
C MET A 22 -21.23 26.02 -63.51
N ILE A 23 -21.80 24.92 -63.00
CA ILE A 23 -22.11 24.73 -61.57
C ILE A 23 -20.82 24.76 -60.73
N ARG A 24 -19.70 24.31 -61.30
CA ARG A 24 -18.38 24.30 -60.66
C ARG A 24 -17.66 25.64 -60.76
N GLU A 25 -17.87 26.39 -61.85
CA GLU A 25 -17.07 27.55 -62.25
C GLU A 25 -17.76 28.92 -62.07
N SER A 26 -19.09 28.98 -61.94
CA SER A 26 -19.81 30.27 -61.82
C SER A 26 -19.46 30.99 -60.50
N GLY A 27 -18.65 32.04 -60.62
CA GLY A 27 -18.14 32.87 -59.53
C GLY A 27 -19.20 33.75 -58.88
N VAL A 28 -20.20 33.17 -58.19
CA VAL A 28 -21.00 33.89 -57.20
C VAL A 28 -20.04 34.38 -56.10
N PRO A 29 -19.89 35.71 -55.91
CA PRO A 29 -19.06 36.25 -54.84
C PRO A 29 -19.67 35.87 -53.48
N GLY A 30 -18.84 35.42 -52.52
CA GLY A 30 -19.25 35.22 -51.13
C GLY A 30 -19.73 33.82 -50.74
N LEU A 31 -19.70 32.82 -51.63
CA LEU A 31 -19.95 31.43 -51.25
C LEU A 31 -18.65 30.71 -50.89
N ASP A 32 -18.48 30.37 -49.61
CA ASP A 32 -17.33 29.61 -49.13
C ASP A 32 -17.41 28.15 -49.59
N ARG A 33 -16.68 27.81 -50.65
CA ARG A 33 -16.79 26.51 -51.34
C ARG A 33 -16.02 25.36 -50.68
N LYS A 34 -15.53 25.52 -49.43
CA LYS A 34 -14.69 24.53 -48.71
C LYS A 34 -13.69 23.83 -49.63
N ARG A 35 -13.05 24.60 -50.52
CA ARG A 35 -12.17 24.05 -51.57
C ARG A 35 -10.99 23.40 -50.86
N LYS A 36 -10.93 22.07 -50.85
CA LYS A 36 -9.78 21.33 -50.30
C LYS A 36 -8.53 21.88 -50.98
N MET A 37 -7.57 22.37 -50.19
CA MET A 37 -6.28 22.77 -50.74
C MET A 37 -5.62 21.51 -51.31
N ASN A 38 -5.16 21.59 -52.55
CA ASN A 38 -4.32 20.53 -53.11
C ASN A 38 -3.00 20.51 -52.34
N ASP A 39 -2.49 19.32 -52.03
CA ASP A 39 -1.24 19.13 -51.27
C ASP A 39 -0.06 19.88 -51.90
N LEU A 40 0.01 19.91 -53.23
CA LEU A 40 1.01 20.68 -53.98
C LEU A 40 0.96 22.18 -53.66
N LYS A 41 -0.23 22.74 -53.50
CA LYS A 41 -0.40 24.15 -53.13
C LYS A 41 0.11 24.39 -51.71
N VAL A 42 -0.17 23.48 -50.78
CA VAL A 42 0.32 23.57 -49.39
C VAL A 42 1.85 23.53 -49.36
N VAL A 43 2.47 22.64 -50.13
CA VAL A 43 3.93 22.57 -50.27
C VAL A 43 4.49 23.86 -50.87
N MET A 44 3.94 24.37 -51.97
CA MET A 44 4.38 25.62 -52.60
C MET A 44 4.27 26.82 -51.66
N GLU A 45 3.15 26.94 -50.94
CA GLU A 45 2.96 27.99 -49.94
C GLU A 45 3.96 27.87 -48.78
N SER A 46 4.26 26.65 -48.34
CA SER A 46 5.26 26.39 -47.29
C SER A 46 6.67 26.78 -47.75
N GLN A 47 7.03 26.49 -49.00
CA GLN A 47 8.30 26.92 -49.62
C GLN A 47 8.40 28.45 -49.72
N LEU A 48 7.28 29.13 -49.93
CA LEU A 48 7.18 30.60 -49.93
C LEU A 48 7.16 31.21 -48.51
N GLY A 49 7.32 30.40 -47.46
CA GLY A 49 7.38 30.88 -46.07
C GLY A 49 6.01 31.14 -45.43
N LYS A 50 4.92 30.61 -46.00
CA LYS A 50 3.63 30.62 -45.32
C LYS A 50 3.74 29.85 -44.00
N GLN A 51 3.28 30.47 -42.92
CA GLN A 51 3.16 29.79 -41.63
C GLN A 51 2.22 28.59 -41.78
N SER A 52 2.59 27.44 -41.19
CA SER A 52 1.73 26.26 -41.18
C SER A 52 0.35 26.60 -40.62
N SER A 53 -0.69 26.01 -41.21
CA SER A 53 -2.09 26.34 -40.90
C SER A 53 -2.38 26.22 -39.40
N MET A 54 -2.96 27.27 -38.84
CA MET A 54 -3.33 27.48 -37.44
C MET A 54 -4.54 26.65 -36.96
N THR A 55 -4.83 25.53 -37.63
CA THR A 55 -6.11 24.81 -37.52
C THR A 55 -6.41 24.29 -36.10
N ASP A 56 -5.40 24.10 -35.25
CA ASP A 56 -5.54 23.55 -33.88
C ASP A 56 -5.85 24.56 -32.78
N ARG A 57 -5.96 25.87 -33.06
CA ARG A 57 -6.22 26.85 -31.97
C ARG A 57 -7.55 26.64 -31.25
N GLY A 58 -8.57 26.07 -31.90
CA GLY A 58 -9.91 25.93 -31.31
C GLY A 58 -9.86 25.12 -30.01
N MET A 59 -9.37 23.89 -30.09
CA MET A 59 -9.28 22.98 -28.93
C MET A 59 -8.28 23.49 -27.88
N PHE A 60 -7.18 24.11 -28.31
CA PHE A 60 -6.23 24.75 -27.40
C PHE A 60 -6.84 25.94 -26.65
N LEU A 61 -7.68 26.75 -27.28
CA LEU A 61 -8.32 27.91 -26.64
C LEU A 61 -9.41 27.50 -25.65
N GLU A 62 -10.14 26.42 -25.95
CA GLU A 62 -11.23 25.93 -25.10
C GLU A 62 -10.72 25.16 -23.88
N HIS A 63 -9.77 24.25 -24.09
CA HIS A 63 -9.28 23.36 -23.03
C HIS A 63 -7.92 23.78 -22.44
N GLY A 64 -7.18 24.68 -23.09
CA GLY A 64 -5.93 25.24 -22.55
C GLY A 64 -4.91 24.16 -22.15
N THR A 65 -4.65 24.07 -20.84
CA THR A 65 -3.71 23.12 -20.24
C THR A 65 -4.39 21.93 -19.56
N ASP A 66 -5.70 21.78 -19.76
CA ASP A 66 -6.47 20.72 -19.10
C ASP A 66 -6.00 19.34 -19.57
N ALA A 67 -5.80 18.47 -18.58
CA ALA A 67 -5.35 17.11 -18.82
C ALA A 67 -6.06 16.12 -17.91
N LEU A 68 -6.52 15.03 -18.49
CA LEU A 68 -7.10 13.90 -17.78
C LEU A 68 -5.97 13.00 -17.29
N CYS A 69 -6.04 12.58 -16.04
CA CYS A 69 -4.99 11.84 -15.37
C CYS A 69 -5.55 10.49 -14.88
N PHE A 70 -4.92 9.41 -15.31
CA PHE A 70 -5.28 8.05 -14.97
C PHE A 70 -4.09 7.32 -14.36
N HIS A 71 -4.38 6.51 -13.35
CA HIS A 71 -3.45 5.56 -12.77
C HIS A 71 -3.59 4.23 -13.51
N VAL A 72 -2.47 3.76 -14.04
CA VAL A 72 -2.42 2.62 -14.94
C VAL A 72 -1.44 1.58 -14.39
N THR A 73 -1.82 0.32 -14.47
CA THR A 73 -0.99 -0.82 -14.09
C THR A 73 -0.58 -1.61 -15.32
N TRP A 74 0.69 -2.01 -15.36
CA TRP A 74 1.21 -2.92 -16.38
C TRP A 74 1.68 -4.18 -15.68
N ASP A 75 0.95 -5.28 -15.88
CA ASP A 75 1.30 -6.60 -15.37
C ASP A 75 2.16 -7.33 -16.39
N ASP A 76 3.47 -7.40 -16.15
CA ASP A 76 4.42 -8.15 -16.98
C ASP A 76 4.84 -9.47 -16.31
N ARG A 77 4.19 -9.92 -15.22
CA ARG A 77 4.57 -11.11 -14.42
C ARG A 77 4.63 -12.41 -15.22
N SER A 78 4.00 -12.46 -16.39
CA SER A 78 4.09 -13.61 -17.31
C SER A 78 5.51 -13.87 -17.82
N ARG A 79 6.41 -12.87 -17.77
CA ARG A 79 7.80 -12.98 -18.21
C ARG A 79 8.72 -13.36 -17.05
N LEU A 80 9.84 -14.02 -17.37
CA LEU A 80 10.80 -14.57 -16.38
C LEU A 80 11.32 -13.55 -15.35
N TYR A 81 11.43 -12.28 -15.73
CA TYR A 81 11.85 -11.17 -14.87
C TYR A 81 10.80 -10.06 -14.82
N GLY A 82 9.56 -10.42 -15.12
CA GLY A 82 8.44 -9.51 -15.15
C GLY A 82 8.03 -9.07 -13.75
N ASN A 83 7.71 -7.79 -13.62
CA ASN A 83 7.12 -7.23 -12.41
C ASN A 83 5.86 -6.43 -12.77
N ILE A 84 5.05 -6.15 -11.76
CA ILE A 84 3.95 -5.19 -11.92
C ILE A 84 4.53 -3.79 -11.83
N GLN A 85 4.20 -2.95 -12.81
CA GLN A 85 4.66 -1.57 -12.87
C GLN A 85 3.49 -0.60 -12.86
N TYR A 86 3.68 0.51 -12.15
CA TYR A 86 2.68 1.56 -11.97
C TYR A 86 3.04 2.81 -12.79
N PHE A 87 2.09 3.28 -13.58
CA PHE A 87 2.23 4.44 -14.45
C PHE A 87 1.11 5.44 -14.24
N ARG A 88 1.37 6.67 -14.66
CA ARG A 88 0.40 7.74 -14.80
C ARG A 88 0.22 8.03 -16.27
N LEU A 89 -1.00 7.83 -16.78
CA LEU A 89 -1.39 8.23 -18.12
C LEU A 89 -2.01 9.61 -18.06
N ILE A 90 -1.49 10.52 -18.87
CA ILE A 90 -1.94 11.91 -18.97
C ILE A 90 -2.47 12.11 -20.38
N TYR A 91 -3.75 12.44 -20.51
CA TYR A 91 -4.42 12.75 -21.76
C TYR A 91 -4.63 14.26 -21.85
N HIS A 92 -4.03 14.91 -22.84
CA HIS A 92 -4.18 16.35 -23.04
C HIS A 92 -5.35 16.62 -23.98
N LEU A 93 -6.39 17.32 -23.50
CA LEU A 93 -7.59 17.60 -24.29
C LEU A 93 -7.35 18.57 -25.44
N ALA A 94 -6.34 19.44 -25.33
CA ALA A 94 -6.04 20.43 -26.36
C ALA A 94 -5.64 19.81 -27.71
N ASP A 95 -4.89 18.70 -27.69
CA ASP A 95 -4.25 18.14 -28.89
C ASP A 95 -4.55 16.63 -29.09
N ASP A 96 -5.42 16.03 -28.27
CA ASP A 96 -5.73 14.59 -28.23
C ASP A 96 -4.48 13.69 -28.09
N THR A 97 -3.48 14.18 -27.37
CA THR A 97 -2.20 13.47 -27.17
C THR A 97 -2.13 12.81 -25.80
N ILE A 98 -1.45 11.67 -25.74
CA ILE A 98 -1.22 10.90 -24.52
C ILE A 98 0.26 10.95 -24.15
N GLU A 99 0.52 11.13 -22.85
CA GLU A 99 1.83 11.00 -22.22
C GLU A 99 1.75 9.90 -21.14
N ILE A 100 2.80 9.08 -21.01
CA ILE A 100 2.87 8.07 -19.95
C ILE A 100 4.11 8.33 -19.12
N ALA A 101 3.88 8.75 -17.88
CA ALA A 101 4.89 8.98 -16.87
C ALA A 101 4.96 7.81 -15.89
N ARG A 102 6.15 7.52 -15.36
CA ARG A 102 6.27 6.53 -14.28
C ARG A 102 5.64 7.12 -13.01
N ALA A 103 4.85 6.32 -12.28
CA ALA A 103 4.40 6.74 -10.96
C ALA A 103 5.63 6.88 -10.04
N SER A 104 5.66 7.94 -9.22
CA SER A 104 6.82 8.28 -8.39
C SER A 104 7.34 7.08 -7.59
N ASN A 105 8.66 6.87 -7.65
CA ASN A 105 9.41 5.77 -7.08
C ASN A 105 9.03 5.48 -5.62
N THR A 106 8.59 4.25 -5.36
CA THR A 106 9.07 3.53 -4.18
C THR A 106 10.61 3.55 -4.25
N THR A 107 11.24 4.18 -3.26
CA THR A 107 12.68 4.57 -3.21
C THR A 107 13.66 3.39 -3.31
N ARG A 108 13.22 2.16 -3.59
CA ARG A 108 14.02 0.93 -3.48
C ARG A 108 13.83 -0.07 -4.63
N ASP A 109 13.31 0.33 -5.78
CA ASP A 109 12.98 -0.62 -6.86
C ASP A 109 14.17 -1.01 -7.76
N GLY A 110 15.40 -0.63 -7.39
CA GLY A 110 16.65 -1.05 -8.07
C GLY A 110 16.78 -0.66 -9.55
N THR A 111 15.81 0.06 -10.11
CA THR A 111 15.71 0.38 -11.53
C THR A 111 16.13 1.83 -11.77
N VAL A 112 16.86 2.08 -12.86
CA VAL A 112 17.20 3.45 -13.29
C VAL A 112 15.92 4.24 -13.50
N THR A 113 15.83 5.41 -12.85
CA THR A 113 14.63 6.24 -12.87
C THR A 113 14.55 7.02 -14.18
N PHE A 114 13.73 6.54 -15.11
CA PHE A 114 13.30 7.35 -16.25
C PHE A 114 11.95 8.01 -15.90
N PRO A 115 11.82 9.34 -16.09
CA PRO A 115 10.59 10.05 -15.70
C PRO A 115 9.39 9.67 -16.58
N LYS A 116 9.61 9.38 -17.86
CA LYS A 116 8.57 9.09 -18.85
C LYS A 116 8.84 7.76 -19.55
N LEU A 117 7.80 6.96 -19.68
CA LEU A 117 7.80 5.76 -20.53
C LEU A 117 7.48 6.13 -21.98
N LEU A 118 6.51 7.01 -22.18
CA LEU A 118 6.08 7.47 -23.50
C LEU A 118 6.06 9.00 -23.54
N LYS A 119 6.69 9.58 -24.57
CA LYS A 119 6.61 11.01 -24.83
C LYS A 119 5.22 11.37 -25.35
N ARG A 120 4.77 12.59 -25.03
CA ARG A 120 3.52 13.17 -25.53
C ARG A 120 3.38 12.97 -27.04
N SER A 121 2.41 12.17 -27.45
CA SER A 121 2.12 11.83 -28.85
C SER A 121 0.70 11.31 -29.00
N LYS A 122 0.15 11.29 -30.21
CA LYS A 122 -1.12 10.62 -30.48
C LYS A 122 -0.90 9.10 -30.41
N LEU A 123 -1.73 8.40 -29.65
CA LEU A 123 -1.60 6.97 -29.46
C LEU A 123 -2.53 6.22 -30.43
N PRO A 124 -2.00 5.45 -31.39
CA PRO A 124 -2.81 4.67 -32.31
C PRO A 124 -3.39 3.43 -31.62
N LYS A 125 -4.67 3.13 -31.85
CA LYS A 125 -5.35 1.94 -31.31
C LYS A 125 -4.79 0.65 -31.89
N SER A 126 -4.40 0.66 -33.16
CA SER A 126 -3.79 -0.48 -33.86
C SER A 126 -2.38 -0.81 -33.37
N GLY A 127 -1.75 0.08 -32.59
CA GLY A 127 -0.36 -0.04 -32.18
C GLY A 127 0.66 0.25 -33.30
N GLN A 128 0.21 0.56 -34.51
CA GLN A 128 1.05 0.97 -35.63
C GLN A 128 0.92 2.48 -35.86
N ALA A 129 2.04 3.16 -36.03
CA ALA A 129 2.10 4.63 -36.14
C ALA A 129 1.76 5.17 -37.55
N PHE A 130 1.41 4.31 -38.51
CA PHE A 130 1.30 4.69 -39.92
C PHE A 130 -0.09 5.13 -40.36
N ASP A 131 -1.14 4.73 -39.63
CA ASP A 131 -2.51 5.09 -39.96
C ASP A 131 -3.02 6.16 -39.00
N ASP A 132 -3.15 7.39 -39.50
CA ASP A 132 -3.78 8.52 -38.79
C ASP A 132 -5.26 8.27 -38.45
N SER A 133 -5.85 7.16 -38.91
CA SER A 133 -7.30 6.97 -38.90
C SER A 133 -7.89 6.56 -37.55
N ASP A 134 -7.14 5.99 -36.60
CA ASP A 134 -7.71 5.51 -35.33
C ASP A 134 -6.78 5.74 -34.12
N CYS A 135 -6.82 6.95 -33.56
CA CYS A 135 -6.18 7.28 -32.28
C CYS A 135 -7.15 7.16 -31.10
N TYR A 136 -6.61 6.93 -29.89
CA TYR A 136 -7.43 6.95 -28.67
C TYR A 136 -8.00 8.35 -28.42
N SER A 137 -9.32 8.43 -28.22
CA SER A 137 -9.99 9.61 -27.69
C SER A 137 -10.16 9.47 -26.18
N TRP A 138 -10.41 10.59 -25.49
CA TRP A 138 -10.76 10.56 -24.08
C TRP A 138 -11.94 9.61 -23.81
N LYS A 139 -12.95 9.55 -24.69
CA LYS A 139 -14.11 8.65 -24.52
C LYS A 139 -13.77 7.16 -24.49
N ASP A 140 -12.63 6.77 -25.06
CA ASP A 140 -12.16 5.39 -25.07
C ASP A 140 -11.44 5.01 -23.77
N LEU A 141 -11.16 5.97 -22.88
CA LEU A 141 -10.44 5.75 -21.65
C LEU A 141 -11.45 5.61 -20.50
N ALA A 142 -11.52 4.43 -19.88
CA ALA A 142 -12.39 4.22 -18.73
C ALA A 142 -11.73 3.31 -17.69
N ILE A 143 -12.14 3.46 -16.43
CA ILE A 143 -11.65 2.61 -15.35
C ILE A 143 -12.04 1.15 -15.63
N GLY A 144 -11.06 0.25 -15.61
CA GLY A 144 -11.18 -1.16 -15.95
C GLY A 144 -10.97 -1.51 -17.41
N GLN A 145 -10.72 -0.53 -18.28
CA GLN A 145 -10.30 -0.84 -19.64
C GLN A 145 -8.81 -1.10 -19.75
N ILE A 146 -8.47 -1.98 -20.69
CA ILE A 146 -7.10 -2.31 -21.06
C ILE A 146 -6.77 -1.53 -22.33
N ILE A 147 -5.72 -0.73 -22.26
CA ILE A 147 -5.20 0.06 -23.38
C ILE A 147 -3.95 -0.59 -23.95
N ASN A 148 -3.81 -0.53 -25.27
CA ASN A 148 -2.61 -1.00 -25.96
C ASN A 148 -1.65 0.17 -26.20
N VAL A 149 -0.50 0.14 -25.53
CA VAL A 149 0.57 1.13 -25.67
C VAL A 149 1.74 0.49 -26.42
N PHE A 150 1.71 0.53 -27.75
CA PHE A 150 2.73 -0.04 -28.63
C PHE A 150 3.12 -1.49 -28.27
N GLY A 151 2.11 -2.35 -28.05
CA GLY A 151 2.29 -3.76 -27.68
C GLY A 151 2.35 -4.02 -26.17
N ARG A 152 2.23 -2.99 -25.32
CA ARG A 152 2.08 -3.14 -23.87
C ARG A 152 0.62 -2.97 -23.49
N MET A 153 0.00 -4.06 -23.05
CA MET A 153 -1.37 -4.04 -22.53
C MET A 153 -1.36 -3.51 -21.11
N MET A 154 -1.95 -2.34 -20.89
CA MET A 154 -1.97 -1.68 -19.59
C MET A 154 -3.41 -1.48 -19.11
N LEU A 155 -3.68 -1.73 -17.83
CA LEU A 155 -5.00 -1.63 -17.23
C LEU A 155 -5.17 -0.28 -16.51
N ILE A 156 -6.24 0.44 -16.84
CA ILE A 156 -6.62 1.67 -16.11
C ILE A 156 -7.32 1.28 -14.81
N VAL A 157 -6.75 1.69 -13.68
CA VAL A 157 -7.21 1.28 -12.34
C VAL A 157 -7.96 2.39 -11.62
N LYS A 158 -7.49 3.63 -11.76
CA LYS A 158 -8.05 4.79 -11.05
C LYS A 158 -7.96 6.05 -11.92
N CYS A 159 -8.84 7.01 -11.68
CA CYS A 159 -8.75 8.36 -12.26
C CYS A 159 -8.54 9.42 -11.18
N ASP A 160 -8.04 10.58 -11.59
CA ASP A 160 -7.97 11.76 -10.71
C ASP A 160 -9.34 12.44 -10.57
N ARG A 161 -9.52 13.25 -9.54
CA ARG A 161 -10.79 13.94 -9.27
C ARG A 161 -11.22 14.83 -10.43
N PHE A 162 -10.30 15.62 -10.97
CA PHE A 162 -10.57 16.46 -12.14
C PHE A 162 -11.07 15.65 -13.33
N THR A 163 -10.48 14.48 -13.53
CA THR A 163 -10.89 13.58 -14.62
C THR A 163 -12.29 13.06 -14.39
N ARG A 164 -12.63 12.69 -13.15
CA ARG A 164 -13.99 12.25 -12.81
C ARG A 164 -15.02 13.35 -13.06
N ASP A 165 -14.75 14.57 -12.60
CA ASP A 165 -15.62 15.73 -12.78
C ASP A 165 -15.82 16.06 -14.27
N HIS A 166 -14.78 15.93 -15.09
CA HIS A 166 -14.85 16.13 -16.55
C HIS A 166 -15.73 15.07 -17.25
N TYR A 167 -15.69 13.81 -16.81
CA TYR A 167 -16.55 12.79 -17.40
C TYR A 167 -18.01 13.00 -17.00
N GLU A 168 -18.25 13.37 -15.74
CA GLU A 168 -19.60 13.66 -15.24
C GLU A 168 -20.23 14.87 -15.94
N SER A 169 -19.46 15.94 -16.19
CA SER A 169 -19.96 17.13 -16.92
C SER A 169 -20.31 16.82 -18.37
N ASN A 170 -19.66 15.82 -18.97
CA ASN A 170 -19.98 15.30 -20.30
C ASN A 170 -21.03 14.17 -20.29
N GLY A 171 -21.63 13.85 -19.14
CA GLY A 171 -22.70 12.86 -19.00
C GLY A 171 -22.24 11.40 -18.99
N ILE A 172 -20.95 11.14 -18.73
CA ILE A 172 -20.39 9.78 -18.64
C ILE A 172 -20.03 9.48 -17.18
N HIS A 173 -20.69 8.49 -16.58
CA HIS A 173 -20.34 8.05 -15.22
C HIS A 173 -19.24 6.99 -15.27
N LEU A 174 -18.08 7.32 -14.69
CA LEU A 174 -16.97 6.37 -14.53
C LEU A 174 -17.26 5.36 -13.40
N ARG A 175 -16.64 4.18 -13.49
CA ARG A 175 -16.69 3.15 -12.44
C ARG A 175 -15.89 3.60 -11.20
N GLU A 176 -16.09 2.89 -10.09
CA GLU A 176 -15.28 3.08 -8.88
C GLU A 176 -13.82 2.68 -9.09
N ASP A 177 -12.93 3.27 -8.28
CA ASP A 177 -11.49 3.01 -8.35
C ASP A 177 -11.22 1.56 -7.97
N MET A 178 -10.42 0.86 -8.78
CA MET A 178 -9.96 -0.48 -8.42
C MET A 178 -8.81 -0.40 -7.40
N PRO A 179 -8.74 -1.35 -6.45
CA PRO A 179 -7.62 -1.42 -5.53
C PRO A 179 -6.33 -1.72 -6.32
N LEU A 180 -5.28 -0.94 -6.08
CA LEU A 180 -3.94 -1.26 -6.59
C LEU A 180 -3.40 -2.47 -5.80
N GLU A 181 -2.83 -3.48 -6.47
CA GLU A 181 -2.17 -4.62 -5.82
C GLU A 181 -0.92 -4.12 -5.06
N VAL A 182 -1.10 -3.68 -3.82
CA VAL A 182 0.03 -3.39 -2.93
C VAL A 182 0.71 -4.71 -2.64
N GLU A 183 2.02 -4.82 -2.92
CA GLU A 183 2.76 -6.04 -2.59
C GLU A 183 2.53 -6.40 -1.12
N ASP A 184 2.14 -7.65 -0.89
CA ASP A 184 1.88 -8.17 0.45
C ASP A 184 3.13 -7.93 1.30
N LYS A 185 3.00 -7.10 2.34
CA LYS A 185 4.06 -6.93 3.32
C LYS A 185 4.40 -8.31 3.86
N LYS A 186 5.61 -8.79 3.57
CA LYS A 186 6.09 -10.09 4.03
C LYS A 186 5.80 -10.21 5.52
N ALA A 187 4.95 -11.16 5.89
CA ALA A 187 4.51 -11.33 7.27
C ALA A 187 5.75 -11.50 8.17
N GLU A 188 5.90 -10.62 9.15
CA GLU A 188 6.97 -10.72 10.12
C GLU A 188 6.68 -11.91 11.04
N ILE A 189 7.43 -12.99 10.87
CA ILE A 189 7.33 -14.18 11.72
C ILE A 189 7.89 -13.80 13.10
N LYS A 190 7.00 -13.46 14.04
CA LYS A 190 7.38 -13.24 15.44
C LYS A 190 7.79 -14.57 16.05
N ARG A 191 9.06 -14.68 16.45
CA ARG A 191 9.56 -15.83 17.20
C ARG A 191 8.91 -15.85 18.58
N VAL A 192 8.16 -16.90 18.89
CA VAL A 192 7.63 -17.14 20.25
C VAL A 192 8.73 -17.80 21.07
N VAL A 193 8.92 -17.36 22.32
CA VAL A 193 9.87 -17.99 23.25
C VAL A 193 9.33 -19.38 23.61
N PRO A 194 10.13 -20.46 23.48
CA PRO A 194 9.69 -21.81 23.81
C PRO A 194 9.40 -21.98 25.31
N PRO A 195 8.56 -22.96 25.70
CA PRO A 195 8.33 -23.28 27.10
C PRO A 195 9.61 -23.72 27.80
N TYR A 196 9.70 -23.45 29.10
CA TYR A 196 10.84 -23.80 29.95
C TYR A 196 11.07 -25.32 29.99
N ASN A 197 12.34 -25.73 29.89
CA ASN A 197 12.74 -27.12 29.67
C ASN A 197 13.07 -27.89 30.97
N GLY A 198 12.89 -27.28 32.14
CA GLY A 198 13.16 -27.92 33.44
C GLY A 198 14.62 -27.84 33.92
N PHE A 199 15.52 -27.20 33.16
CA PHE A 199 16.93 -27.04 33.52
C PHE A 199 17.27 -25.58 33.83
N GLY A 200 18.03 -25.35 34.90
CA GLY A 200 18.43 -23.99 35.31
C GLY A 200 17.27 -23.19 35.92
N SER A 201 17.37 -21.86 35.97
CA SER A 201 16.23 -21.01 36.33
C SER A 201 15.45 -20.59 35.08
N GLU A 202 14.18 -20.22 35.25
CA GLU A 202 13.36 -19.68 34.16
C GLU A 202 14.02 -18.43 33.54
N GLU A 203 14.61 -17.58 34.38
CA GLU A 203 15.35 -16.38 33.98
C GLU A 203 16.60 -16.68 33.14
N ASP A 204 17.33 -17.75 33.46
CA ASP A 204 18.51 -18.18 32.72
C ASP A 204 18.12 -18.76 31.34
N SER A 205 17.06 -19.57 31.31
CA SER A 205 16.50 -20.15 30.08
C SER A 205 15.95 -19.09 29.12
N LEU A 206 15.29 -18.05 29.63
CA LEU A 206 14.82 -16.92 28.84
C LEU A 206 15.97 -16.19 28.15
N ARG A 207 17.13 -16.07 28.81
CA ARG A 207 18.31 -15.38 28.25
C ARG A 207 18.99 -16.20 27.16
N SER A 208 19.02 -17.52 27.27
CA SER A 208 19.45 -18.39 26.16
C SER A 208 18.58 -18.20 24.91
N CYS A 209 17.28 -17.95 25.09
CA CYS A 209 16.35 -17.71 23.98
C CYS A 209 16.52 -16.33 23.32
N THR A 210 17.15 -15.37 24.00
CA THR A 210 17.41 -14.01 23.46
C THR A 210 18.66 -13.89 22.58
N GLY A 211 19.40 -14.98 22.36
CA GLY A 211 20.30 -15.12 21.22
C GLY A 211 21.74 -14.63 21.39
N SER A 212 22.20 -14.34 22.61
CA SER A 212 23.64 -14.10 22.86
C SER A 212 24.34 -15.42 23.15
N ILE A 213 25.41 -15.74 22.41
CA ILE A 213 26.28 -16.91 22.65
C ILE A 213 26.93 -16.86 24.04
N ASN A 214 27.19 -15.66 24.55
CA ASN A 214 27.73 -15.42 25.88
C ASN A 214 26.74 -14.52 26.64
N PRO A 215 25.70 -15.08 27.27
CA PRO A 215 24.79 -14.28 28.08
C PRO A 215 25.59 -13.74 29.29
N PRO A 216 25.57 -12.43 29.59
CA PRO A 216 26.25 -11.89 30.79
C PRO A 216 25.79 -12.61 32.08
N PRO A 217 26.50 -12.58 33.21
CA PRO A 217 25.94 -13.11 34.45
C PRO A 217 24.65 -12.35 34.83
N LEU A 218 23.71 -13.05 35.49
CA LEU A 218 22.52 -12.42 36.06
C LEU A 218 22.96 -11.33 37.06
N LYS A 219 22.36 -10.14 36.95
CA LYS A 219 22.59 -9.06 37.92
C LYS A 219 21.56 -9.23 39.04
N LYS A 220 22.01 -9.41 40.27
CA LYS A 220 21.13 -9.33 41.44
C LYS A 220 20.65 -7.89 41.60
N ASP A 221 19.36 -7.67 41.81
CA ASP A 221 18.79 -6.35 42.03
C ASP A 221 19.36 -5.74 43.32
N MET A 222 20.37 -4.88 43.20
CA MET A 222 21.03 -4.20 44.31
C MET A 222 20.09 -3.27 45.10
N SER A 223 18.85 -3.08 44.64
CA SER A 223 17.78 -2.37 45.35
C SER A 223 17.30 -3.13 46.60
N SER A 224 17.43 -4.46 46.64
CA SER A 224 17.11 -5.25 47.84
C SER A 224 18.05 -4.94 49.03
N ASN A 225 19.20 -4.32 48.76
CA ASN A 225 20.19 -3.92 49.76
C ASN A 225 19.66 -2.87 50.76
N LYS A 226 18.54 -2.17 50.46
CA LYS A 226 17.88 -1.25 51.42
C LYS A 226 17.16 -1.98 52.55
N LYS A 227 16.87 -3.27 52.41
CA LYS A 227 16.23 -4.12 53.43
C LYS A 227 17.20 -5.15 54.01
N SER A 228 18.50 -4.96 53.77
CA SER A 228 19.55 -5.82 54.32
C SER A 228 19.47 -5.84 55.85
N GLY A 229 19.49 -7.03 56.44
CA GLY A 229 19.37 -7.23 57.88
C GLY A 229 17.94 -7.22 58.46
N ILE A 230 16.90 -6.94 57.66
CA ILE A 230 15.51 -7.07 58.13
C ILE A 230 15.04 -8.51 57.93
N VAL A 231 14.75 -9.18 59.04
CA VAL A 231 14.24 -10.56 59.05
C VAL A 231 12.88 -10.58 59.72
N LEU A 232 11.88 -11.13 59.02
CA LEU A 232 10.57 -11.40 59.64
C LEU A 232 10.64 -12.77 60.29
N ARG A 233 10.43 -12.82 61.60
CA ARG A 233 10.39 -14.07 62.36
C ARG A 233 8.95 -14.41 62.72
N PHE A 234 8.52 -15.60 62.34
CA PHE A 234 7.22 -16.17 62.65
C PHE A 234 7.38 -17.46 63.44
N ASN A 235 6.51 -17.68 64.42
CA ASN A 235 6.36 -18.97 65.07
C ASN A 235 5.25 -19.73 64.32
N ALA A 236 5.56 -20.94 63.87
CA ALA A 236 4.64 -21.82 63.18
C ALA A 236 4.54 -23.16 63.92
N SER A 237 3.39 -23.79 63.86
CA SER A 237 3.19 -25.19 64.25
C SER A 237 2.72 -25.95 63.03
N LEU A 238 3.21 -27.18 62.85
CA LEU A 238 2.77 -28.02 61.75
C LEU A 238 1.36 -28.52 62.06
N VAL A 239 0.39 -28.17 61.22
CA VAL A 239 -0.96 -28.75 61.25
C VAL A 239 -0.94 -29.91 60.26
N VAL A 240 -1.10 -31.13 60.75
CA VAL A 240 -1.21 -32.33 59.90
C VAL A 240 -2.64 -32.85 59.99
N ASP A 241 -3.18 -33.32 58.87
CA ASP A 241 -4.48 -33.98 58.83
C ASP A 241 -4.34 -35.42 59.36
N ASP A 242 -5.04 -35.69 60.46
CA ASP A 242 -5.45 -36.92 61.18
C ASP A 242 -4.58 -38.21 61.24
N ASP A 243 -3.45 -38.35 60.54
CA ASP A 243 -2.65 -39.61 60.52
C ASP A 243 -1.16 -39.44 60.90
N ALA A 244 -0.77 -38.35 61.56
CA ALA A 244 0.60 -38.15 62.03
C ALA A 244 0.77 -38.34 63.53
N ASP A 245 1.86 -39.03 63.89
CA ASP A 245 2.37 -39.29 65.24
C ASP A 245 2.20 -38.05 66.15
N ASP A 246 1.61 -38.20 67.34
CA ASP A 246 1.30 -37.10 68.30
C ASP A 246 2.51 -36.20 68.60
N SER A 247 3.72 -36.74 68.41
CA SER A 247 5.00 -36.04 68.50
C SER A 247 5.13 -34.87 67.50
N SER A 248 4.57 -34.97 66.30
CA SER A 248 4.71 -33.98 65.22
C SER A 248 3.82 -32.74 65.43
N SER A 249 2.67 -32.89 66.10
CA SER A 249 1.75 -31.77 66.39
C SER A 249 2.26 -30.82 67.48
N MET A 250 3.18 -31.28 68.33
CA MET A 250 3.77 -30.45 69.40
C MET A 250 5.02 -29.68 68.92
N ARG A 251 5.53 -29.97 67.71
CA ARG A 251 6.73 -29.32 67.16
C ARG A 251 6.43 -27.89 66.75
N LYS A 252 7.16 -26.97 67.39
CA LYS A 252 7.12 -25.55 67.05
C LYS A 252 8.29 -25.26 66.13
N PHE A 253 8.03 -24.56 65.04
CA PHE A 253 9.03 -24.13 64.07
C PHE A 253 9.17 -22.62 64.15
N ALA A 254 10.40 -22.14 64.01
CA ALA A 254 10.69 -20.74 63.77
C ALA A 254 10.98 -20.57 62.27
N ILE A 255 10.10 -19.84 61.60
CA ILE A 255 10.24 -19.45 60.19
C ILE A 255 10.85 -18.06 60.16
N ASN A 256 12.04 -17.93 59.58
CA ASN A 256 12.67 -16.65 59.30
C ASN A 256 12.57 -16.36 57.80
N PHE A 257 11.98 -15.24 57.42
CA PHE A 257 11.93 -14.74 56.06
C PHE A 257 12.90 -13.56 55.91
N PHE A 258 13.85 -13.69 54.98
CA PHE A 258 14.86 -12.67 54.71
C PHE A 258 14.38 -11.75 53.57
N LEU A 259 14.16 -10.47 53.86
CA LEU A 259 13.70 -9.50 52.84
C LEU A 259 14.78 -9.08 51.84
N GLU A 260 16.01 -9.56 52.00
CA GLU A 260 17.15 -9.24 51.12
C GLU A 260 17.17 -10.10 49.85
N ASP A 261 16.76 -11.36 49.96
CA ASP A 261 16.81 -12.36 48.88
C ASP A 261 15.52 -13.18 48.78
N ASP A 262 14.47 -12.79 49.51
CA ASP A 262 13.18 -13.48 49.62
C ASP A 262 13.29 -14.96 50.01
N THR A 263 14.40 -15.34 50.68
CA THR A 263 14.62 -16.71 51.14
C THR A 263 13.94 -16.99 52.49
N ILE A 264 13.57 -18.25 52.69
CA ILE A 264 12.94 -18.74 53.92
C ILE A 264 13.86 -19.76 54.57
N THR A 265 14.15 -19.59 55.86
CA THR A 265 14.76 -20.65 56.68
C THR A 265 13.77 -21.11 57.74
N ILE A 266 13.62 -22.42 57.87
CA ILE A 266 12.76 -23.06 58.86
C ILE A 266 13.67 -23.87 59.76
N HIS A 267 13.63 -23.60 61.07
CA HIS A 267 14.37 -24.37 62.06
C HIS A 267 13.53 -24.63 63.29
N GLU A 268 13.83 -25.71 63.99
CA GLU A 268 13.15 -26.12 65.20
C GLU A 268 14.00 -25.70 66.42
N PRO A 269 13.49 -24.84 67.32
CA PRO A 269 14.22 -24.44 68.51
C PRO A 269 14.36 -25.63 69.48
N PRO A 270 15.52 -25.79 70.15
CA PRO A 270 15.75 -26.90 71.05
C PRO A 270 14.80 -26.83 72.26
N VAL A 271 14.09 -27.92 72.52
CA VAL A 271 13.21 -28.05 73.69
C VAL A 271 14.02 -28.64 74.84
N SER A 272 14.11 -27.93 75.97
CA SER A 272 14.85 -28.42 77.13
C SER A 272 13.97 -29.29 78.04
N CYS A 273 14.40 -30.52 78.32
CA CYS A 273 13.73 -31.41 79.27
C CYS A 273 14.07 -31.03 80.72
N TRP A 274 13.59 -29.88 81.21
CA TRP A 274 13.74 -29.50 82.63
C TRP A 274 12.73 -30.19 83.57
N PHE A 275 11.99 -31.20 83.11
CA PHE A 275 10.98 -31.88 83.93
C PHE A 275 11.50 -33.08 84.75
N VAL A 276 12.74 -33.55 84.53
CA VAL A 276 13.28 -34.73 85.24
C VAL A 276 14.01 -34.36 86.55
N LEU A 277 14.41 -33.10 86.74
CA LEU A 277 15.22 -32.71 87.92
C LEU A 277 14.41 -32.23 89.14
N SER A 278 13.09 -32.01 89.04
CA SER A 278 12.27 -31.61 90.20
C SER A 278 11.90 -32.80 91.10
N ILE A 279 11.92 -34.03 90.58
CA ILE A 279 11.56 -35.25 91.34
C ILE A 279 12.70 -35.71 92.28
N SER A 280 13.95 -35.32 92.01
CA SER A 280 15.11 -35.70 92.85
C SER A 280 15.18 -34.94 94.19
N SER A 281 14.70 -33.69 94.23
CA SER A 281 14.76 -32.86 95.45
C SER A 281 13.74 -33.29 96.52
N GLN A 282 12.57 -33.82 96.11
CA GLN A 282 11.56 -34.30 97.07
C GLN A 282 11.89 -35.67 97.68
N PHE A 283 12.74 -36.48 97.05
CA PHE A 283 13.17 -37.77 97.63
C PHE A 283 14.28 -37.63 98.70
N TYR A 284 15.15 -36.61 98.59
CA TYR A 284 16.21 -36.40 99.57
C TYR A 284 15.69 -35.84 100.92
N SER A 285 14.53 -35.20 100.95
CA SER A 285 13.92 -34.70 102.19
C SER A 285 13.25 -35.80 103.02
N ILE A 286 12.87 -36.92 102.40
CA ILE A 286 12.14 -38.03 103.06
C ILE A 286 13.12 -39.05 103.69
N LEU A 287 14.38 -39.10 103.25
CA LEU A 287 15.41 -40.00 103.79
C LEU A 287 16.24 -39.43 104.94
N ALA A 288 16.05 -38.15 105.31
CA ALA A 288 16.79 -37.49 106.41
C ALA A 288 15.99 -37.46 107.75
N GLN A 289 14.89 -38.20 107.85
CA GLN A 289 14.02 -38.28 109.04
C GLN A 289 13.80 -39.71 109.56
N ASN A 290 14.73 -40.64 109.32
CA ASN A 290 14.81 -41.92 110.03
C ASN A 290 16.22 -42.16 110.57
#